data_AF-A0A5C8MRZ7-F1
#
_entry.id   AF-A0A5C8MRZ7-F1
#
_cell.length_a   1.000
_cell.length_b   1.000
_cell.length_c   1.000
_cell.angle_alpha   90.00
_cell.angle_beta   90.00
_cell.angle_gamma   90.00
#
_symmetry.space_group_name_H-M   'P 1'
#
loop_
_entity.id
_entity.type
_entity.pdbx_description
1 polymer ?
#
loop_
_entity_poly.entity_id
_entity_poly.type
_entity_poly.pdbx_seq_one_letter_code
_entity_poly.pdbx_strand_id
1 'polypeptide(L)'
;MSRMVIVMIVASILAIYLTILNVKYPLIGIDVVENKNGDIIVNDIYEFGWAEKQNIHVNDQVLKVDGEPPLSHFTVRKYKTIEQAKTITIQRENQIQMLTVDYRSNGAKQWLYYIALPAVFFLFTVSLSIFLLRLWPHDKAATVLIYFLLLIGLCYISASLSAKYALFGRQMFNGIFLILPAVFLHFVHHYFEKEKKLWFTNKIIFSLYGFNFVMFVVSLMSLSFRSISEAEVLLTT
;
A
#
# COMPACT_ATOMS: atom_id res chain seq x y z
N MET A 1 27.04 13.12 -9.15
CA MET A 1 25.94 14.09 -8.96
C MET A 1 24.74 13.80 -9.87
N SER A 2 24.90 13.69 -11.20
CA SER A 2 23.78 13.45 -12.15
C SER A 2 22.89 12.24 -11.82
N ARG A 3 23.49 11.10 -11.44
CA ARG A 3 22.73 9.88 -11.11
C ARG A 3 21.77 10.04 -9.93
N MET A 4 22.19 10.71 -8.85
CA MET A 4 21.34 10.91 -7.66
C MET A 4 20.17 11.85 -7.96
N VAL A 5 20.42 12.88 -8.76
CA VAL A 5 19.37 13.80 -9.24
C VAL A 5 18.33 13.04 -10.07
N ILE A 6 18.76 12.18 -10.98
CA ILE A 6 17.86 11.33 -11.78
C ILE A 6 17.01 10.44 -10.86
N VAL A 7 17.61 9.79 -9.85
CA VAL A 7 16.87 8.95 -8.90
C VAL A 7 15.82 9.76 -8.13
N MET A 8 16.15 10.97 -7.68
CA MET A 8 15.17 11.86 -7.01
C MET A 8 14.02 12.28 -7.93
N ILE A 9 14.31 12.56 -9.20
CA ILE A 9 13.28 12.90 -10.20
C ILE A 9 12.36 11.70 -10.43
N VAL A 10 12.91 10.51 -10.65
CA VAL A 10 12.14 9.28 -10.85
C VAL A 10 11.29 8.97 -9.61
N ALA A 11 11.86 9.07 -8.41
CA ALA A 11 11.13 8.88 -7.16
C ALA A 11 9.98 9.90 -7.03
N SER A 12 10.20 11.16 -7.40
CA SER A 12 9.16 12.20 -7.37
C SER A 12 8.04 11.93 -8.36
N ILE A 13 8.35 11.51 -9.59
CA ILE A 13 7.34 11.13 -10.60
C ILE A 13 6.52 9.95 -10.09
N LEU A 14 7.18 8.94 -9.51
CA LEU A 14 6.51 7.78 -8.95
C LEU A 14 5.63 8.15 -7.75
N ALA A 15 6.10 9.03 -6.86
CA ALA A 15 5.33 9.53 -5.73
C ALA A 15 4.06 10.27 -6.18
N ILE A 16 4.16 11.11 -7.23
CA ILE A 16 3.01 11.79 -7.83
C ILE A 16 2.03 10.75 -8.38
N TYR A 17 2.50 9.76 -9.15
CA TYR A 17 1.66 8.70 -9.69
C TYR A 17 0.91 7.91 -8.59
N LEU A 18 1.63 7.48 -7.55
CA LEU A 18 1.01 6.78 -6.41
C LEU A 18 0.03 7.66 -5.64
N THR A 19 0.29 8.97 -5.55
CA THR A 19 -0.63 9.93 -4.93
C THR A 19 -1.91 10.08 -5.75
N ILE A 20 -1.82 10.14 -7.08
CA ILE A 20 -2.99 10.16 -7.97
C ILE A 20 -3.84 8.91 -7.78
N LEU A 21 -3.21 7.72 -7.68
CA LEU A 21 -3.93 6.49 -7.38
C LEU A 21 -4.60 6.55 -6.00
N ASN A 22 -3.96 7.16 -5.00
CA ASN A 22 -4.55 7.33 -3.68
C ASN A 22 -5.79 8.19 -3.68
N VAL A 23 -5.85 9.22 -4.54
CA VAL A 23 -7.05 10.04 -4.74
C VAL A 23 -8.14 9.26 -5.46
N LYS A 24 -7.77 8.40 -6.42
CA LYS A 24 -8.72 7.60 -7.20
C LYS A 24 -9.45 6.53 -6.36
N TYR A 25 -8.74 5.90 -5.43
CA TYR A 25 -9.28 4.81 -4.62
C TYR A 25 -9.45 5.27 -3.16
N PRO A 26 -10.67 5.53 -2.67
CA PRO A 26 -10.90 5.72 -1.24
C PRO A 26 -10.69 4.41 -0.50
N LEU A 27 -10.28 4.51 0.77
CA LEU A 27 -10.37 3.37 1.67
C LEU A 27 -11.84 3.21 2.07
N ILE A 28 -12.44 2.07 1.78
CA ILE A 28 -13.85 1.81 2.10
C ILE A 28 -13.98 1.38 3.56
N GLY A 29 -13.17 0.41 3.98
CA GLY A 29 -13.01 0.00 5.36
C GLY A 29 -14.17 -0.82 5.92
N ILE A 30 -14.70 -1.79 5.16
CA ILE A 30 -15.75 -2.70 5.64
C ILE A 30 -15.20 -4.11 5.63
N ASP A 31 -15.11 -4.74 6.79
CA ASP A 31 -14.82 -6.18 6.88
C ASP A 31 -16.12 -6.97 6.93
N VAL A 32 -16.12 -8.12 6.26
CA VAL A 32 -17.32 -8.95 6.09
C VAL A 32 -17.05 -10.40 6.43
N VAL A 33 -18.07 -11.08 6.93
CA VAL A 33 -18.03 -12.52 7.17
C VAL A 33 -19.24 -13.19 6.54
N GLU A 34 -19.12 -14.48 6.28
CA GLU A 34 -20.24 -15.30 5.81
C GLU A 34 -20.95 -15.91 7.01
N ASN A 35 -22.27 -15.73 7.10
CA ASN A 35 -23.06 -16.30 8.17
C ASN A 35 -23.39 -17.78 7.90
N LYS A 36 -24.12 -18.42 8.82
CA LYS A 36 -24.52 -19.83 8.69
C LYS A 36 -25.48 -20.11 7.51
N ASN A 37 -26.15 -19.08 7.00
CA ASN A 37 -27.09 -19.17 5.89
C ASN A 37 -26.43 -18.87 4.54
N GLY A 38 -25.13 -18.54 4.52
CA GLY A 38 -24.39 -18.15 3.31
C GLY A 38 -24.50 -16.65 2.97
N ASP A 39 -25.14 -15.84 3.82
CA ASP A 39 -25.22 -14.40 3.61
C ASP A 39 -23.93 -13.71 4.04
N ILE A 40 -23.55 -12.68 3.28
CA ILE A 40 -22.41 -11.82 3.62
C ILE A 40 -22.90 -10.70 4.52
N ILE A 41 -22.31 -10.59 5.71
CA ILE A 41 -22.66 -9.62 6.74
C ILE A 41 -21.46 -8.77 7.11
N VAL A 42 -21.72 -7.50 7.43
CA VAL A 42 -20.72 -6.57 7.96
C VAL A 42 -20.27 -7.07 9.33
N ASN A 43 -18.97 -7.32 9.46
CA ASN A 43 -18.34 -7.78 10.69
C ASN A 43 -17.68 -6.63 11.46
N ASP A 44 -17.01 -5.72 10.75
CA ASP A 44 -16.34 -4.58 11.35
C ASP A 44 -16.25 -3.40 10.37
N ILE A 45 -16.08 -2.19 10.92
CA ILE A 45 -15.97 -0.94 10.18
C ILE A 45 -14.73 -0.18 10.64
N TYR A 46 -13.83 0.10 9.72
CA TYR A 46 -12.58 0.79 10.02
C TYR A 46 -12.81 2.29 10.28
N GLU A 47 -12.29 2.80 11.40
CA GLU A 47 -12.55 4.17 11.90
C GLU A 47 -12.08 5.30 10.96
N PHE A 48 -11.14 5.03 10.05
CA PHE A 48 -10.69 5.98 9.02
C PHE A 48 -11.15 5.61 7.60
N GLY A 49 -12.05 4.63 7.48
CA GLY A 49 -12.66 4.21 6.22
C GLY A 49 -13.83 5.10 5.81
N TRP A 50 -14.27 4.96 4.56
CA TRP A 50 -15.47 5.62 4.06
C TRP A 50 -16.72 5.20 4.83
N ALA A 51 -16.81 3.92 5.17
CA ALA A 51 -17.99 3.32 5.78
C ALA A 51 -18.33 3.86 7.17
N GLU A 52 -17.35 4.39 7.92
CA GLU A 52 -17.57 4.97 9.26
C GLU A 52 -18.55 6.15 9.23
N LYS A 53 -18.57 6.92 8.13
CA LYS A 53 -19.48 8.06 7.95
C LYS A 53 -20.75 7.73 7.21
N GLN A 54 -20.84 6.50 6.71
CA GLN A 54 -22.05 6.01 6.12
C GLN A 54 -22.89 5.39 7.24
N ASN A 55 -24.20 5.37 7.06
CA ASN A 55 -25.11 4.73 8.02
C ASN A 55 -25.01 3.18 7.98
N ILE A 56 -23.82 2.62 7.74
CA ILE A 56 -23.51 1.18 7.71
C ILE A 56 -23.19 0.74 9.13
N HIS A 57 -23.73 -0.40 9.56
CA HIS A 57 -23.54 -0.92 10.90
C HIS A 57 -23.11 -2.39 10.85
N VAL A 58 -22.44 -2.83 11.91
CA VAL A 58 -22.15 -4.26 12.12
C VAL A 58 -23.45 -5.05 12.12
N ASN A 59 -23.44 -6.23 11.48
CA ASN A 59 -24.56 -7.11 11.18
C ASN A 59 -25.49 -6.67 10.03
N ASP A 60 -25.21 -5.56 9.34
CA ASP A 60 -25.91 -5.28 8.08
C ASP A 60 -25.61 -6.37 7.04
N GLN A 61 -26.63 -6.82 6.32
CA GLN A 61 -26.46 -7.78 5.23
C GLN A 61 -26.01 -7.04 3.98
N VAL A 62 -24.93 -7.51 3.36
CA VAL A 62 -24.45 -7.01 2.07
C VAL A 62 -25.15 -7.79 0.97
N LEU A 63 -26.04 -7.13 0.23
CA LEU A 63 -26.79 -7.76 -0.86
C LEU A 63 -26.01 -7.73 -2.18
N LYS A 64 -25.35 -6.60 -2.48
CA LYS A 64 -24.63 -6.41 -3.75
C LYS A 64 -23.41 -5.53 -3.57
N VAL A 65 -22.36 -5.84 -4.34
CA VAL A 65 -21.18 -4.99 -4.53
C VAL A 65 -21.03 -4.77 -6.03
N ASP A 66 -21.03 -3.51 -6.46
CA ASP A 66 -21.01 -3.12 -7.89
C ASP A 66 -22.16 -3.74 -8.72
N GLY A 67 -23.32 -3.96 -8.09
CA GLY A 67 -24.51 -4.53 -8.73
C GLY A 67 -24.55 -6.05 -8.78
N GLU A 68 -23.46 -6.72 -8.42
CA GLU A 68 -23.29 -8.17 -8.44
C GLU A 68 -23.34 -8.79 -7.03
N PRO A 69 -23.54 -10.12 -6.90
CA PRO A 69 -23.46 -10.81 -5.61
C PRO A 69 -22.13 -10.53 -4.90
N PRO A 70 -22.08 -10.36 -3.57
CA PRO A 70 -20.87 -9.84 -2.91
C PRO A 70 -19.62 -10.71 -3.12
N LEU A 71 -19.79 -12.04 -3.18
CA LEU A 71 -18.69 -12.99 -3.41
C LEU A 71 -18.11 -12.96 -4.84
N SER A 72 -18.75 -12.29 -5.79
CA SER A 72 -18.16 -12.03 -7.11
C SER A 72 -17.05 -10.98 -7.02
N HIS A 73 -17.13 -10.07 -6.04
CA HIS A 73 -16.15 -9.01 -5.86
C HIS A 73 -14.85 -9.56 -5.25
N PHE A 74 -13.71 -9.28 -5.89
CA PHE A 74 -12.44 -9.93 -5.56
C PHE A 74 -11.97 -9.67 -4.11
N THR A 75 -12.22 -8.47 -3.57
CA THR A 75 -11.82 -8.13 -2.19
C THR A 75 -12.66 -8.88 -1.16
N VAL A 76 -13.96 -9.03 -1.40
CA VAL A 76 -14.87 -9.78 -0.53
C VAL A 76 -14.47 -11.26 -0.52
N ARG A 77 -14.31 -11.86 -1.70
CA ARG A 77 -13.95 -13.27 -1.84
C ARG A 77 -12.61 -13.60 -1.17
N LYS A 78 -11.60 -12.77 -1.42
CA LYS A 78 -10.19 -13.09 -1.13
C LYS A 78 -9.70 -12.57 0.22
N TYR A 79 -10.18 -11.40 0.62
CA TYR A 79 -9.68 -10.67 1.78
C TYR A 79 -10.77 -10.43 2.81
N LYS A 80 -12.01 -10.88 2.56
CA LYS A 80 -13.15 -10.75 3.48
C LYS A 80 -13.38 -9.28 3.86
N THR A 81 -13.20 -8.40 2.89
CA THR A 81 -13.36 -6.95 3.05
C THR A 81 -13.96 -6.36 1.77
N ILE A 82 -14.75 -5.30 1.87
CA ILE A 82 -15.24 -4.55 0.71
C ILE A 82 -14.31 -3.35 0.52
N GLU A 83 -13.47 -3.45 -0.50
CA GLU A 83 -12.57 -2.41 -0.94
C GLU A 83 -12.62 -2.31 -2.47
N GLN A 84 -12.35 -1.12 -3.03
CA GLN A 84 -12.44 -0.83 -4.48
C GLN A 84 -13.83 -0.99 -5.13
N ALA A 85 -14.90 -1.03 -4.33
CA ALA A 85 -16.27 -0.95 -4.84
C ALA A 85 -16.66 0.49 -5.24
N LYS A 86 -17.52 0.62 -6.24
CA LYS A 86 -18.21 1.85 -6.64
C LYS A 86 -19.57 1.96 -5.96
N THR A 87 -20.30 0.86 -5.84
CA THR A 87 -21.60 0.82 -5.17
C THR A 87 -21.71 -0.36 -4.22
N ILE A 88 -22.41 -0.14 -3.11
CA ILE A 88 -22.66 -1.16 -2.09
C ILE A 88 -24.15 -1.12 -1.77
N THR A 89 -24.83 -2.25 -1.89
CA THR A 89 -26.24 -2.39 -1.49
C THR A 89 -26.29 -3.20 -0.20
N ILE A 90 -26.79 -2.58 0.86
CA ILE A 90 -26.97 -3.21 2.17
C ILE A 90 -28.44 -3.34 2.52
N GLN A 91 -28.75 -4.30 3.38
CA GLN A 91 -30.05 -4.48 3.99
C GLN A 91 -29.92 -4.47 5.52
N ARG A 92 -30.73 -3.62 6.16
CA ARG A 92 -30.96 -3.64 7.59
C ARG A 92 -32.45 -3.86 7.81
N GLU A 93 -32.80 -4.97 8.46
CA GLU A 93 -34.19 -5.38 8.64
C GLU A 93 -34.92 -5.44 7.28
N ASN A 94 -35.92 -4.57 7.05
CA ASN A 94 -36.65 -4.47 5.79
C ASN A 94 -36.25 -3.27 4.93
N GLN A 95 -35.21 -2.52 5.33
CA GLN A 95 -34.72 -1.37 4.58
C GLN A 95 -33.52 -1.74 3.73
N ILE A 96 -33.64 -1.51 2.43
CA ILE A 96 -32.54 -1.69 1.47
C ILE A 96 -31.99 -0.31 1.13
N GLN A 97 -30.69 -0.14 1.27
CA GLN A 97 -29.98 1.09 0.94
C GLN A 97 -28.87 0.79 -0.07
N MET A 98 -28.87 1.54 -1.17
CA MET A 98 -27.74 1.59 -2.11
C MET A 98 -26.89 2.81 -1.79
N LEU A 99 -25.60 2.58 -1.59
CA LEU A 99 -24.61 3.60 -1.29
C LEU A 99 -23.60 3.68 -2.44
N THR A 100 -23.31 4.91 -2.87
CA THR A 100 -22.26 5.18 -3.86
C THR A 100 -20.99 5.59 -3.14
N VAL A 101 -19.91 4.88 -3.41
CA VAL A 101 -18.60 5.15 -2.80
C VAL A 101 -17.97 6.35 -3.47
N ASP A 102 -17.69 7.40 -2.70
CA ASP A 102 -16.95 8.55 -3.18
C ASP A 102 -16.05 9.16 -2.11
N TYR A 103 -15.05 9.93 -2.56
CA TYR A 103 -14.12 10.62 -1.67
C TYR A 103 -14.70 11.91 -1.06
N ARG A 104 -15.76 12.49 -1.65
CA ARG A 104 -16.29 13.79 -1.26
C ARG A 104 -17.06 13.71 0.06
N SER A 105 -17.76 12.61 0.27
CA SER A 105 -18.58 12.33 1.45
C SER A 105 -17.77 12.06 2.73
N ASN A 106 -16.47 11.72 2.62
CA ASN A 106 -15.66 11.25 3.76
C ASN A 106 -14.94 12.31 4.59
N GLY A 107 -14.99 13.58 4.18
CA GLY A 107 -14.43 14.70 4.94
C GLY A 107 -12.90 14.70 5.10
N ALA A 108 -12.39 15.73 5.77
CA ALA A 108 -10.97 16.08 5.80
C ALA A 108 -10.04 15.03 6.43
N LYS A 109 -10.55 14.15 7.31
CA LYS A 109 -9.73 13.14 8.02
C LYS A 109 -9.09 12.15 7.05
N GLN A 110 -9.87 11.53 6.17
CA GLN A 110 -9.34 10.52 5.24
C GLN A 110 -8.34 11.13 4.25
N TRP A 111 -8.62 12.34 3.77
CA TRP A 111 -7.68 13.08 2.93
C TRP A 111 -6.37 13.39 3.66
N LEU A 112 -6.45 13.80 4.94
CA LEU A 112 -5.28 14.05 5.77
C LEU A 112 -4.42 12.79 5.93
N TYR A 113 -5.01 11.66 6.34
CA TYR A 113 -4.27 10.43 6.65
C TYR A 113 -3.71 9.72 5.42
N TYR A 114 -4.45 9.67 4.31
CA TYR A 114 -4.09 8.83 3.16
C TYR A 114 -3.46 9.59 1.99
N ILE A 115 -3.48 10.92 2.02
CA ILE A 115 -2.92 11.77 0.96
C ILE A 115 -1.95 12.78 1.55
N ALA A 116 -2.40 13.66 2.46
CA ALA A 116 -1.58 14.77 2.91
C ALA A 116 -0.37 14.33 3.75
N LEU A 117 -0.56 13.49 4.78
CA LEU A 117 0.53 13.01 5.62
C LEU A 117 1.60 12.25 4.82
N PRO A 118 1.26 11.26 3.96
CA PRO A 118 2.26 10.61 3.11
C PRO A 118 2.98 11.55 2.14
N ALA A 119 2.25 12.51 1.55
CA ALA A 119 2.86 13.47 0.62
C ALA A 119 3.82 14.44 1.32
N VAL A 120 3.41 14.99 2.48
CA VAL A 120 4.26 15.86 3.31
C VAL A 120 5.50 15.11 3.78
N PHE A 121 5.33 13.86 4.22
CA PHE A 121 6.45 13.02 4.60
C PHE A 121 7.41 12.78 3.43
N PHE A 122 6.90 12.49 2.23
CA PHE A 122 7.73 12.34 1.04
C PHE A 122 8.50 13.64 0.71
N LEU A 123 7.84 14.80 0.75
CA LEU A 123 8.51 16.10 0.56
C LEU A 123 9.62 16.34 1.60
N PHE A 124 9.38 15.95 2.85
CA PHE A 124 10.40 15.98 3.90
C PHE A 124 11.60 15.09 3.55
N THR A 125 11.37 13.84 3.11
CA THR A 125 12.47 12.94 2.71
C THR A 125 13.26 13.44 1.51
N VAL A 126 12.60 14.07 0.52
CA VAL A 126 13.25 14.71 -0.63
C VAL A 126 14.08 15.91 -0.16
N SER A 127 13.54 16.73 0.72
CA SER A 127 14.24 17.91 1.27
C SER A 127 15.50 17.50 2.02
N LEU A 128 15.43 16.46 2.84
CA LEU A 128 16.59 15.89 3.54
C LEU A 128 17.59 15.27 2.56
N SER A 129 17.11 14.63 1.50
CA SER A 129 17.97 14.08 0.44
C SER A 129 18.74 15.17 -0.30
N ILE A 130 18.09 16.29 -0.62
CA ILE A 130 18.73 17.46 -1.23
C ILE A 130 19.77 18.07 -0.28
N PHE A 131 19.43 18.20 1.01
CA PHE A 131 20.36 18.69 2.02
C PHE A 131 21.62 17.81 2.11
N LEU A 132 21.45 16.48 2.20
CA LEU A 132 22.56 15.52 2.23
C LEU A 132 23.40 15.56 0.95
N LEU A 133 22.76 15.70 -0.22
CA LEU A 133 23.46 15.80 -1.50
C LEU A 133 24.35 17.05 -1.58
N ARG A 134 23.90 18.18 -1.01
CA ARG A 134 24.69 19.42 -0.96
C ARG A 134 25.83 19.34 0.05
N LEU A 135 25.58 18.72 1.20
CA LEU A 135 26.56 18.63 2.28
C LEU A 135 27.67 17.62 1.96
N TRP A 136 27.31 16.47 1.37
CA TRP A 136 28.22 15.34 1.13
C TRP A 136 28.03 14.70 -0.27
N PRO A 137 28.29 15.42 -1.37
CA PRO A 137 27.95 15.02 -2.75
C PRO A 137 28.67 13.77 -3.29
N HIS A 138 29.77 13.37 -2.66
CA HIS A 138 30.60 12.24 -3.09
C HIS A 138 30.69 11.14 -2.03
N ASP A 139 29.89 11.25 -0.98
CA ASP A 139 29.97 10.34 0.14
C ASP A 139 29.11 9.08 -0.07
N LYS A 140 29.71 7.90 0.09
CA LYS A 140 29.02 6.62 -0.11
C LYS A 140 27.90 6.41 0.90
N ALA A 141 28.14 6.72 2.18
CA ALA A 141 27.12 6.58 3.22
C ALA A 141 25.96 7.54 2.96
N ALA A 142 26.25 8.82 2.67
CA ALA A 142 25.21 9.79 2.32
C ALA A 142 24.40 9.38 1.09
N THR A 143 25.05 8.79 0.08
CA THR A 143 24.38 8.27 -1.13
C THR A 143 23.37 7.16 -0.79
N VAL A 144 23.78 6.17 0.02
CA VAL A 144 22.88 5.08 0.43
C VAL A 144 21.76 5.60 1.34
N LEU A 145 22.05 6.58 2.20
CA LEU A 145 21.04 7.24 3.04
C LEU A 145 20.00 7.98 2.20
N ILE A 146 20.41 8.66 1.12
CA ILE A 146 19.48 9.28 0.16
C ILE A 146 18.55 8.22 -0.45
N TYR A 147 19.08 7.07 -0.88
CA TYR A 147 18.23 5.99 -1.40
C TYR A 147 17.25 5.46 -0.35
N PHE A 148 17.70 5.28 0.89
CA PHE A 148 16.85 4.89 2.00
C PHE A 148 15.71 5.91 2.24
N LEU A 149 16.02 7.20 2.27
CA LEU A 149 15.04 8.28 2.48
C LEU A 149 13.98 8.33 1.38
N LEU A 150 14.39 8.21 0.11
CA LEU A 150 13.45 8.18 -1.00
C LEU A 150 12.57 6.92 -0.97
N LEU A 151 13.16 5.76 -0.64
CA LEU A 151 12.43 4.50 -0.51
C LEU A 151 11.42 4.54 0.63
N ILE A 152 11.78 5.02 1.83
CA ILE A 152 10.83 5.08 2.94
C ILE A 152 9.68 6.06 2.66
N GLY A 153 9.96 7.17 1.96
CA GLY A 153 8.92 8.09 1.49
C GLY A 153 7.94 7.42 0.51
N LEU A 154 8.45 6.70 -0.49
CA LEU A 154 7.62 5.90 -1.41
C LEU A 154 6.88 4.76 -0.72
N CYS A 155 7.51 4.13 0.27
CA CYS A 155 6.92 3.08 1.09
C CYS A 155 5.67 3.60 1.81
N TYR A 156 5.73 4.81 2.36
CA TYR A 156 4.58 5.37 3.07
C TYR A 156 3.41 5.69 2.13
N ILE A 157 3.66 6.30 0.96
CA ILE A 157 2.60 6.57 -0.03
C ILE A 157 1.97 5.26 -0.52
N SER A 158 2.79 4.24 -0.77
CA SER A 158 2.32 2.92 -1.23
C SER A 158 1.60 2.12 -0.14
N ALA A 159 1.93 2.30 1.15
CA ALA A 159 1.21 1.67 2.26
C ALA A 159 -0.28 2.02 2.26
N SER A 160 -0.61 3.27 1.96
CA SER A 160 -1.99 3.74 1.82
C SER A 160 -2.76 2.99 0.72
N LEU A 161 -2.14 2.78 -0.45
CA LEU A 161 -2.70 1.97 -1.52
C LEU A 161 -2.78 0.48 -1.20
N SER A 162 -1.82 -0.02 -0.41
CA SER A 162 -1.82 -1.40 0.06
C SER A 162 -3.04 -1.68 0.94
N ALA A 163 -3.39 -0.76 1.85
CA ALA A 163 -4.60 -0.85 2.68
C ALA A 163 -5.88 -0.89 1.83
N LYS A 164 -5.89 -0.19 0.69
CA LYS A 164 -7.01 -0.16 -0.29
C LYS A 164 -7.00 -1.35 -1.25
N TYR A 165 -6.11 -2.32 -1.04
CA TYR A 165 -5.89 -3.48 -1.91
C TYR A 165 -5.59 -3.15 -3.38
N ALA A 166 -5.14 -1.92 -3.67
CA ALA A 166 -4.81 -1.50 -5.02
C ALA A 166 -3.53 -2.23 -5.46
N LEU A 167 -3.66 -3.09 -6.47
CA LEU A 167 -2.62 -4.06 -6.84
C LEU A 167 -1.24 -3.43 -6.99
N PHE A 168 -1.12 -2.37 -7.79
CA PHE A 168 0.16 -1.72 -8.05
C PHE A 168 0.80 -1.16 -6.77
N GLY A 169 0.02 -0.43 -5.96
CA GLY A 169 0.53 0.16 -4.73
C GLY A 169 0.89 -0.88 -3.68
N ARG A 170 0.12 -1.96 -3.58
CA ARG A 170 0.43 -3.10 -2.71
C ARG A 170 1.73 -3.80 -3.09
N GLN A 171 1.98 -4.02 -4.38
CA GLN A 171 3.23 -4.63 -4.83
C GLN A 171 4.42 -3.73 -4.56
N MET A 172 4.27 -2.43 -4.82
CA MET A 172 5.31 -1.44 -4.51
C MET A 172 5.62 -1.41 -3.01
N PHE A 173 4.58 -1.36 -2.16
CA PHE A 173 4.73 -1.39 -0.71
C PHE A 173 5.49 -2.64 -0.25
N ASN A 174 5.04 -3.83 -0.65
CA ASN A 174 5.67 -5.09 -0.25
C ASN A 174 7.15 -5.14 -0.65
N GLY A 175 7.47 -4.78 -1.90
CA GLY A 175 8.86 -4.81 -2.39
C GLY A 175 9.76 -3.80 -1.68
N ILE A 176 9.29 -2.57 -1.49
CA ILE A 176 10.06 -1.53 -0.79
C ILE A 176 10.22 -1.88 0.69
N PHE A 177 9.15 -2.29 1.35
CA PHE A 177 9.16 -2.63 2.77
C PHE A 177 10.15 -3.76 3.08
N LEU A 178 10.22 -4.78 2.21
CA LEU A 178 11.20 -5.87 2.31
C LEU A 178 12.64 -5.38 2.19
N ILE A 179 12.95 -4.51 1.22
CA ILE A 179 14.33 -4.08 0.95
C ILE A 179 14.84 -2.99 1.93
N LEU A 180 13.96 -2.26 2.60
CA LEU A 180 14.32 -1.15 3.49
C LEU A 180 15.38 -1.50 4.55
N PRO A 181 15.26 -2.61 5.32
CA PRO A 181 16.28 -3.01 6.29
C PRO A 181 17.65 -3.28 5.66
N ALA A 182 17.69 -3.87 4.46
CA ALA A 182 18.95 -4.14 3.76
C ALA A 182 19.63 -2.84 3.32
N VAL A 183 18.87 -1.87 2.81
CA VAL A 183 19.40 -0.53 2.45
C VAL A 183 19.89 0.22 3.69
N PHE A 184 19.15 0.14 4.81
CA PHE A 184 19.58 0.75 6.06
C PHE A 184 20.88 0.14 6.59
N LEU A 185 21.00 -1.19 6.59
CA LEU A 185 22.25 -1.87 6.97
C LEU A 185 23.41 -1.52 6.03
N HIS A 186 23.14 -1.34 4.74
CA HIS A 186 24.14 -0.87 3.79
C HIS A 186 24.64 0.55 4.11
N PHE A 187 23.74 1.44 4.52
CA PHE A 187 24.12 2.76 5.04
C PHE A 187 25.00 2.64 6.29
N VAL A 188 24.58 1.84 7.27
CA VAL A 188 25.31 1.62 8.53
C VAL A 188 26.73 1.08 8.26
N HIS A 189 26.86 0.13 7.33
CA HIS A 189 28.16 -0.40 6.91
C HIS A 189 29.09 0.69 6.41
N HIS A 190 28.66 1.48 5.43
CA HIS A 190 29.51 2.55 4.87
C HIS A 190 29.79 3.67 5.87
N TYR A 191 28.88 3.91 6.82
CA TYR A 191 29.10 4.87 7.89
C TYR A 191 30.26 4.42 8.80
N PHE A 192 30.23 3.17 9.28
CA PHE A 192 31.26 2.65 10.17
C PHE A 192 32.57 2.24 9.48
N GLU A 193 32.53 1.96 8.18
CA GLU A 193 33.73 1.70 7.37
C GLU A 193 34.71 2.87 7.42
N LYS A 194 34.19 4.11 7.39
CA LYS A 194 35.02 5.33 7.54
C LYS A 194 35.71 5.42 8.89
N GLU A 195 35.00 4.99 9.93
CA GLU A 195 35.49 4.99 11.31
C GLU A 195 36.39 3.77 11.61
N LYS A 196 36.64 2.90 10.62
CA LYS A 196 37.36 1.62 10.77
C LYS A 196 36.76 0.70 11.85
N LYS A 197 35.47 0.83 12.13
CA LYS A 197 34.72 0.07 13.16
C LYS A 197 33.70 -0.87 12.52
N LEU A 198 34.15 -1.71 11.59
CA LEU A 198 33.25 -2.63 10.89
C LEU A 198 32.69 -3.70 11.84
N TRP A 199 31.37 -3.76 11.96
CA TRP A 199 30.68 -4.78 12.77
C TRP A 199 30.27 -6.02 11.95
N PHE A 200 30.16 -5.87 10.63
CA PHE A 200 29.76 -6.95 9.72
C PHE A 200 30.36 -6.76 8.32
N THR A 201 30.34 -7.82 7.51
CA THR A 201 30.91 -7.82 6.16
C THR A 201 29.87 -7.46 5.10
N ASN A 202 30.30 -6.84 3.99
CA ASN A 202 29.48 -6.60 2.80
C ASN A 202 28.73 -7.84 2.28
N LYS A 203 29.27 -9.06 2.48
CA LYS A 203 28.60 -10.32 2.09
C LYS A 203 27.22 -10.49 2.72
N ILE A 204 27.06 -10.09 3.98
CA ILE A 204 25.77 -10.18 4.68
C ILE A 204 24.75 -9.24 4.01
N ILE A 205 25.17 -8.02 3.68
CA ILE A 205 24.32 -7.03 3.00
C ILE A 205 23.86 -7.55 1.64
N PHE A 206 24.78 -8.07 0.81
CA PHE A 206 24.42 -8.64 -0.49
C PHE A 206 23.55 -9.90 -0.38
N SER A 207 23.77 -10.74 0.64
CA SER A 207 22.89 -11.88 0.93
C SER A 207 21.48 -11.42 1.28
N LEU A 208 21.32 -10.37 2.08
CA LEU A 208 20.02 -9.78 2.39
C LEU A 208 19.32 -9.21 1.15
N TYR A 209 20.05 -8.54 0.24
CA TYR A 209 19.47 -8.10 -1.03
C TYR A 209 18.99 -9.29 -1.87
N GLY A 210 19.79 -10.37 -1.96
CA GLY A 210 19.41 -11.59 -2.67
C GLY A 210 18.17 -12.26 -2.07
N PHE A 211 18.13 -12.41 -0.75
CA PHE A 211 16.99 -12.98 -0.03
C PHE A 211 15.70 -12.15 -0.28
N ASN A 212 15.78 -10.82 -0.14
CA ASN A 212 14.64 -9.94 -0.38
C ASN A 212 14.15 -10.01 -1.84
N PHE A 213 15.07 -10.12 -2.80
CA PHE A 213 14.71 -10.29 -4.21
C PHE A 213 13.95 -11.62 -4.44
N VAL A 214 14.44 -12.73 -3.88
CA VAL A 214 13.75 -14.02 -3.97
C VAL A 214 12.35 -13.95 -3.33
N MET A 215 12.24 -13.37 -2.14
CA MET A 215 10.95 -13.20 -1.45
C MET A 215 9.97 -12.35 -2.26
N PHE A 216 10.46 -11.30 -2.92
CA PHE A 216 9.64 -10.46 -3.79
C PHE A 216 9.16 -11.23 -5.04
N VAL A 217 10.02 -12.02 -5.68
CA VAL A 217 9.63 -12.87 -6.82
C VAL A 217 8.61 -13.92 -6.41
N VAL A 218 8.79 -14.59 -5.27
CA VAL A 218 7.82 -15.55 -4.72
C VAL A 218 6.47 -14.88 -4.47
N SER A 219 6.47 -13.66 -3.91
CA SER A 219 5.25 -12.87 -3.71
C SER A 219 4.52 -12.59 -5.02
N LEU A 220 5.24 -12.20 -6.09
CA LEU A 220 4.66 -11.99 -7.42
C LEU A 220 4.09 -13.28 -8.04
N MET A 221 4.82 -14.39 -7.93
CA MET A 221 4.35 -15.69 -8.44
C MET A 221 3.07 -16.14 -7.72
N SER A 222 3.00 -15.94 -6.39
CA SER A 222 1.80 -16.29 -5.62
C SER A 222 0.55 -15.52 -6.08
N LEU A 223 0.71 -14.30 -6.60
CA LEU A 223 -0.38 -13.52 -7.18
C LEU A 223 -0.84 -14.09 -8.53
N SER A 224 0.10 -14.46 -9.39
CA SER A 224 -0.19 -15.01 -10.72
C SER A 224 -0.87 -16.38 -10.65
N PHE A 225 -0.39 -17.28 -9.80
CA PHE A 225 -1.05 -18.58 -9.58
C PHE A 225 -2.47 -18.40 -9.03
N ARG A 226 -2.67 -17.43 -8.13
CA ARG A 226 -4.01 -17.11 -7.62
C ARG A 226 -4.91 -16.53 -8.70
N SER A 227 -4.41 -15.63 -9.57
CA SER A 227 -5.25 -15.07 -10.65
C SER A 227 -5.68 -16.11 -11.68
N ILE A 228 -4.84 -17.12 -11.97
CA ILE A 228 -5.18 -18.19 -12.92
C ILE A 228 -6.26 -19.11 -12.34
N SER A 229 -6.11 -19.52 -11.08
CA SER A 229 -7.15 -20.30 -10.37
C SER A 229 -8.48 -19.54 -10.31
N GLU A 230 -8.45 -18.21 -10.15
CA GLU A 230 -9.66 -17.38 -10.14
C GLU A 230 -10.34 -17.28 -11.53
N ALA A 231 -9.58 -17.33 -12.63
CA ALA A 231 -10.14 -17.35 -13.99
C ALA A 231 -10.77 -18.71 -14.33
N GLU A 232 -10.19 -19.81 -13.86
CA GLU A 232 -10.77 -21.15 -14.04
C GLU A 232 -12.12 -21.29 -13.31
N VAL A 233 -12.24 -20.79 -12.08
CA VAL A 233 -13.50 -20.86 -11.31
C VAL A 233 -14.63 -20.09 -12.01
N LEU A 234 -14.34 -18.90 -12.55
CA LEU A 234 -15.33 -18.07 -13.26
C LEU A 234 -15.78 -18.64 -14.60
N LEU A 235 -14.99 -19.52 -15.23
CA LEU A 235 -15.37 -20.20 -16.47
C LEU A 235 -16.19 -21.48 -16.23
N THR A 236 -16.25 -21.96 -14.97
CA THR A 236 -16.97 -23.18 -14.57
C THR A 236 -18.31 -22.94 -13.87
N THR A 237 -18.71 -21.67 -13.70
CA THR A 237 -20.02 -21.25 -13.16
C THR A 237 -20.82 -20.51 -14.21
#